data_AF-A0A7Y7ABM0-F1
#
_entry.id   AF-A0A7Y7ABM0-F1
#
_cell.length_a   1.000
_cell.length_b   1.000
_cell.length_c   1.000
_cell.angle_alpha   90.00
_cell.angle_beta   90.00
_cell.angle_gamma   90.00
#
_symmetry.space_group_name_H-M   'P 1'
#
loop_
_entity.id
_entity.type
_entity.pdbx_description
1 polymer ?
#
loop_
_entity_poly.entity_id
_entity_poly.type
_entity_poly.pdbx_seq_one_letter_code
_entity_poly.pdbx_strand_id
1 'polypeptide(L)'
;MYQKLIPHKLKGKGCLFSESCSNHVYRVTKKNGALKGIQALRKRFRDCRSGYRLVETEGDILLITRSGEVFSKKSISPRLLKNERPLKIKE
;
A
#
# COMPACT_ATOMS: atom_id res chain seq x y z
N MET A 1 -15.09 8.31 -4.22
CA MET A 1 -16.39 8.31 -3.49
C MET A 1 -16.39 7.52 -2.17
N TYR A 2 -15.44 6.63 -1.87
CA TYR A 2 -15.36 5.91 -0.57
C TYR A 2 -14.45 6.56 0.50
N GLN A 3 -13.67 7.60 0.15
CA GLN A 3 -12.75 8.30 1.08
C GLN A 3 -13.43 9.30 2.02
N LYS A 4 -14.69 9.67 1.75
CA LYS A 4 -15.46 10.66 2.54
C LYS A 4 -16.23 10.03 3.71
N LEU A 5 -16.57 8.74 3.63
CA LEU A 5 -17.41 8.04 4.60
C LEU A 5 -16.64 7.42 5.78
N ILE A 6 -15.32 7.29 5.69
CA ILE A 6 -14.50 6.70 6.75
C ILE A 6 -14.06 7.82 7.70
N PRO A 7 -14.40 7.77 9.00
CA PRO A 7 -14.04 8.80 9.98
C PRO A 7 -12.54 9.05 9.99
N HIS A 8 -12.11 10.30 10.14
CA HIS A 8 -10.70 10.70 10.09
C HIS A 8 -9.81 9.97 11.13
N LYS A 9 -10.40 9.49 12.23
CA LYS A 9 -9.76 8.66 13.26
C LYS A 9 -9.55 7.19 12.87
N LEU A 10 -10.37 6.67 11.94
CA LEU A 10 -10.25 5.32 11.35
C LEU A 10 -9.46 5.33 10.03
N LYS A 11 -9.17 6.52 9.48
CA LYS A 11 -8.15 6.71 8.45
C LYS A 11 -6.77 6.55 9.10
N GLY A 12 -6.38 5.32 9.43
CA GLY A 12 -4.98 5.03 9.80
C GLY A 12 -4.01 5.66 8.78
N LYS A 13 -2.83 6.09 9.25
CA LYS A 13 -1.64 6.79 8.63
C LYS A 13 -1.60 7.23 7.13
N GLY A 14 -2.67 7.24 6.36
CA GLY A 14 -2.67 7.29 4.90
C GLY A 14 -2.60 5.89 4.26
N CYS A 15 -2.89 5.80 2.96
CA CYS A 15 -2.65 4.57 2.19
C CYS A 15 -1.15 4.22 2.22
N LEU A 16 -0.83 2.93 2.26
CA LEU A 16 0.54 2.42 2.10
C LEU A 16 1.14 2.77 0.73
N PHE A 17 0.28 2.89 -0.27
CA PHE A 17 0.65 3.06 -1.66
C PHE A 17 0.32 4.45 -2.20
N SER A 18 1.07 4.85 -3.24
CA SER A 18 0.82 6.10 -3.97
C SER A 18 -0.51 6.06 -4.75
N GLU A 19 -0.81 4.92 -5.39
CA GLU A 19 -2.11 4.67 -6.03
C GLU A 19 -3.13 4.20 -4.97
N SER A 20 -4.28 4.88 -4.89
CA SER A 20 -5.36 4.46 -3.97
C SER A 20 -5.98 3.12 -4.38
N CYS A 21 -6.46 2.33 -3.41
CA CYS A 21 -7.06 1.02 -3.68
C CYS A 21 -8.21 1.09 -4.71
N SER A 22 -9.04 2.13 -4.65
CA SER A 22 -10.15 2.31 -5.60
C SER A 22 -9.66 2.59 -7.01
N ASN A 23 -8.64 3.46 -7.19
CA ASN A 23 -8.07 3.74 -8.50
C ASN A 23 -7.37 2.52 -9.08
N HIS A 24 -6.64 1.77 -8.25
CA HIS A 24 -5.99 0.53 -8.64
C HIS A 24 -7.01 -0.48 -9.18
N VAL A 25 -8.07 -0.72 -8.42
CA VAL A 25 -9.14 -1.65 -8.81
C VAL A 25 -9.85 -1.17 -10.07
N TYR A 26 -10.19 0.12 -10.17
CA TYR A 26 -10.81 0.67 -11.38
C TYR A 26 -9.92 0.47 -12.62
N ARG A 27 -8.62 0.76 -12.51
CA ARG A 27 -7.64 0.56 -13.59
C ARG A 27 -7.53 -0.92 -13.98
N VAL A 28 -7.46 -1.82 -13.01
CA VAL A 28 -7.40 -3.28 -13.25
C VAL A 28 -8.72 -3.78 -13.87
N THR A 29 -9.87 -3.33 -13.37
CA THR A 29 -11.18 -3.65 -13.94
C THR A 29 -11.29 -3.21 -15.39
N LYS A 30 -10.88 -1.97 -15.69
CA LYS A 30 -10.93 -1.42 -17.05
C LYS A 30 -9.98 -2.13 -18.01
N LYS A 31 -8.79 -2.54 -17.54
CA LYS A 31 -7.77 -3.19 -18.39
C LYS A 31 -7.98 -4.70 -18.54
N ASN A 32 -8.43 -5.36 -17.48
CA ASN A 32 -8.39 -6.82 -17.36
C ASN A 32 -9.76 -7.46 -17.04
N GLY A 33 -10.83 -6.67 -16.94
CA GLY A 33 -12.18 -7.12 -16.60
C GLY A 33 -12.49 -7.12 -15.10
N ALA A 34 -13.78 -7.17 -14.78
CA ALA A 34 -14.31 -7.05 -13.42
C ALA A 34 -13.79 -8.13 -12.45
N LEU A 35 -13.64 -9.38 -12.92
CA LEU A 35 -13.12 -10.48 -12.09
C LEU A 35 -11.71 -10.19 -11.58
N LYS A 36 -10.82 -9.68 -12.44
CA LYS A 36 -9.45 -9.31 -12.03
C LYS A 36 -9.46 -8.07 -11.13
N GLY A 37 -10.41 -7.17 -11.32
CA GLY A 37 -10.63 -6.03 -10.43
C GLY A 37 -10.95 -6.46 -8.99
N ILE A 38 -11.87 -7.42 -8.83
CA ILE A 38 -12.24 -7.97 -7.51
C ILE A 38 -11.05 -8.70 -6.87
N GLN A 39 -10.30 -9.48 -7.64
CA GLN A 39 -9.08 -10.12 -7.13
C GLN A 39 -8.03 -9.09 -6.67
N ALA A 40 -7.83 -8.02 -7.45
CA ALA A 40 -6.92 -6.94 -7.10
C ALA A 40 -7.36 -6.21 -5.82
N LEU A 41 -8.67 -6.00 -5.63
CA LEU A 41 -9.22 -5.43 -4.40
C LEU A 41 -8.92 -6.33 -3.20
N ARG A 42 -9.18 -7.64 -3.33
CA ARG A 42 -8.97 -8.63 -2.27
C ARG A 42 -7.50 -8.71 -1.85
N LYS A 43 -6.60 -8.66 -2.84
CA LYS A 43 -5.15 -8.62 -2.62
C LYS A 43 -4.75 -7.36 -1.86
N ARG A 44 -5.13 -6.18 -2.35
CA ARG A 44 -4.87 -4.89 -1.69
C ARG A 44 -5.45 -4.81 -0.28
N PHE A 45 -6.63 -5.38 -0.03
CA PHE A 45 -7.23 -5.39 1.30
C PHE A 45 -6.42 -6.22 2.30
N ARG A 46 -5.80 -7.31 1.84
CA ARG A 46 -4.89 -8.14 2.64
C ARG A 46 -3.58 -7.40 2.92
N ASP A 47 -3.02 -6.76 1.89
CA ASP A 47 -1.72 -6.07 1.95
C ASP A 47 -1.74 -4.74 2.69
N CYS A 48 -2.84 -3.99 2.58
CA CYS A 48 -2.97 -2.68 3.21
C CYS A 48 -3.24 -2.73 4.72
N ARG A 49 -3.29 -3.93 5.32
CA ARG A 49 -3.59 -4.11 6.74
C ARG A 49 -2.36 -3.84 7.62
N SER A 50 -2.60 -3.51 8.89
CA SER A 50 -1.56 -3.32 9.90
C SER A 50 -0.62 -4.54 10.01
N GLY A 51 0.68 -4.29 10.16
CA GLY A 51 1.72 -5.32 10.18
C GLY A 51 2.65 -5.31 8.97
N TYR A 52 2.66 -4.23 8.19
CA TYR A 52 3.69 -3.99 7.19
C TYR A 52 4.99 -3.49 7.84
N ARG A 53 6.12 -3.67 7.16
CA ARG A 53 7.44 -3.21 7.58
C ARG A 53 8.09 -2.39 6.47
N LEU A 54 8.66 -1.26 6.83
CA LEU A 54 9.55 -0.49 5.95
C LEU A 54 10.97 -0.91 6.26
N VAL A 55 11.70 -1.32 5.24
CA VAL A 55 13.09 -1.76 5.32
C VAL A 55 13.92 -0.88 4.40
N GLU A 56 15.07 -0.42 4.87
CA GLU A 56 16.05 0.28 4.04
C GLU A 56 17.23 -0.67 3.79
N THR A 57 17.50 -0.96 2.51
CA THR A 57 18.62 -1.80 2.05
C THR A 57 19.40 -1.04 1.00
N GLU A 58 20.73 -0.94 1.14
CA GLU A 58 21.63 -0.28 0.16
C GLU A 58 21.20 1.16 -0.24
N GLY A 59 20.49 1.87 0.64
CA GLY A 59 19.95 3.22 0.38
C GLY A 59 18.57 3.27 -0.28
N ASP A 60 17.98 2.12 -0.61
CA ASP A 60 16.63 1.98 -1.14
C ASP A 60 15.62 1.55 -0.07
N ILE A 61 14.43 2.15 -0.13
CA ILE A 61 13.33 1.85 0.80
C ILE A 61 12.39 0.84 0.16
N LEU A 62 12.21 -0.28 0.85
CA LEU A 62 11.31 -1.37 0.53
C LEU A 62 10.15 -1.41 1.54
N LEU A 63 8.95 -1.63 1.04
CA LEU A 63 7.77 -1.91 1.84
C LEU A 63 7.46 -3.39 1.76
N ILE A 64 7.51 -4.07 2.90
CA ILE A 64 7.14 -5.47 3.05
C ILE A 64 5.75 -5.52 3.69
N THR A 65 4.76 -6.05 2.97
CA THR A 65 3.40 -6.19 3.52
C THR A 65 3.34 -7.35 4.52
N ARG A 66 2.27 -7.42 5.30
CA ARG A 66 2.01 -8.58 6.16
C ARG A 66 1.98 -9.89 5.37
N SER A 67 1.55 -9.86 4.11
CA SER A 67 1.51 -11.02 3.22
C SER A 67 2.90 -11.49 2.77
N GLY A 68 3.96 -10.70 3.04
CA GLY A 68 5.31 -10.95 2.54
C GLY A 68 5.59 -10.35 1.16
N GLU A 69 4.68 -9.52 0.62
CA GLU A 69 4.91 -8.87 -0.67
C GLU A 69 5.82 -7.66 -0.53
N VAL A 70 6.79 -7.54 -1.43
CA VAL A 70 7.80 -6.49 -1.43
C VAL A 70 7.47 -5.45 -2.49
N PHE A 71 7.44 -4.18 -2.09
CA PHE A 71 7.20 -3.05 -2.98
C PHE A 71 8.32 -2.03 -2.88
N SER A 72 8.79 -1.56 -4.03
CA SER A 72 9.81 -0.51 -4.10
C SER A 72 9.24 0.88 -3.74
N LYS A 73 10.12 1.79 -3.32
CA LYS A 73 9.84 3.20 -2.98
C LYS A 73 8.85 3.92 -3.91
N LYS A 74 8.94 3.70 -5.23
CA LYS A 74 8.06 4.32 -6.24
C LYS A 74 6.56 4.01 -6.03
N SER A 75 6.26 2.85 -5.46
CA SER A 75 4.89 2.40 -5.22
C SER A 75 4.35 2.83 -3.86
N ILE A 76 5.23 3.23 -2.94
CA ILE A 76 4.91 3.63 -1.56
C ILE A 76 4.34 5.06 -1.55
N SER A 77 3.37 5.32 -0.66
CA SER A 77 2.85 6.67 -0.48
C SER A 77 3.92 7.61 0.09
N PRO A 78 4.10 8.83 -0.46
CA PRO A 78 5.06 9.80 0.09
C PRO A 78 4.72 10.20 1.54
N ARG A 79 3.45 10.11 1.94
CA ARG A 79 3.02 10.33 3.33
C ARG A 79 3.59 9.29 4.29
N LEU A 80 3.66 8.03 3.85
CA LEU A 80 4.19 6.95 4.66
C LEU A 80 5.69 7.12 4.89
N LEU A 81 6.42 7.43 3.81
CA LEU A 81 7.86 7.70 3.86
C LEU A 81 8.23 8.88 4.77
N LYS A 82 7.35 9.89 4.88
CA LYS A 82 7.57 11.05 5.75
C LYS A 82 7.31 10.75 7.23
N ASN A 83 6.35 9.86 7.51
CA ASN A 83 5.85 9.64 8.87
C ASN A 83 6.47 8.43 9.58
N GLU A 84 7.16 7.54 8.85
CA GLU A 84 7.67 6.30 9.41
C GLU A 84 9.18 6.14 9.18
N ARG A 85 9.89 5.64 10.19
CA ARG A 85 11.32 5.37 10.12
C ARG A 85 11.52 3.94 9.59
N PRO A 86 12.22 3.75 8.45
CA PRO A 86 12.52 2.42 7.96
C PRO A 86 13.49 1.69 8.89
N LEU A 87 13.34 0.38 9.00
CA LEU A 87 14.28 -0.49 9.69
C LEU A 87 15.55 -0.59 8.85
N LYS A 88 16.69 -0.23 9.44
CA LYS A 88 18.00 -0.43 8.82
C LYS A 88 18.45 -1.85 9.13
N ILE A 89 18.59 -2.68 8.10
CA ILE A 89 19.31 -3.94 8.25
C ILE A 89 20.78 -3.54 8.21
N LYS A 90 21.45 -3.57 9.37
CA LYS A 90 22.91 -3.60 9.40
C LYS A 90 23.29 -5.04 9.10
N GLU A 91 24.00 -5.24 8.00
CA GLU A 91 24.84 -6.42 7.80
C GLU A 91 25.87 -6.55 8.94
#